data_AF-A0A368EVY4-F1
#
_entry.id   AF-A0A368EVY4-F1
#
_cell.length_a   1.000
_cell.length_b   1.000
_cell.length_c   1.000
_cell.angle_alpha   90.00
_cell.angle_beta   90.00
_cell.angle_gamma   90.00
#
_symmetry.space_group_name_H-M   'P 1'
#
loop_
_entity.id
_entity.type
_entity.pdbx_description
1 polymer ?
#
loop_
_entity_poly.entity_id
_entity_poly.type
_entity_poly.pdbx_seq_one_letter_code
_entity_poly.pdbx_strand_id
1 'polypeptide(L)'
;LIVSHFRTFFFNLPALPSIQTLLDSYAIFLFSLCAHIKVVCNAEKRQKIIKKQESFCFCLISLISSPFGLLPPFSSRDSSQVSKEARNFSLLSNLLSTIWMAPLLYFGQSTVFRLIPESAVIALIIASISDFWTDLRHLRVLFSSHVCDAVISTCALLAAVFIPNLCAAFLVSIACALLSISLRTHWPQCEVLVRVADNYFGEENRYEGECPDSPLRILRLSSPLIFINCETVRKAIREQAVAVKK
;
A
#
# COMPACT_ATOMS: atom_id res chain seq x y z
N LEU A 1 -3.81 30.10 18.29
CA LEU A 1 -4.80 29.11 17.82
C LEU A 1 -4.85 27.81 18.64
N ILE A 2 -3.83 27.49 19.46
CA ILE A 2 -3.81 26.26 20.28
C ILE A 2 -4.44 26.46 21.69
N VAL A 3 -4.48 27.70 22.21
CA VAL A 3 -5.04 27.99 23.54
C VAL A 3 -6.57 27.85 23.59
N SER A 4 -7.28 28.00 22.46
CA SER A 4 -8.74 27.75 22.42
C SER A 4 -9.09 26.27 22.42
N HIS A 5 -8.14 25.39 22.11
CA HIS A 5 -8.37 23.95 22.00
C HIS A 5 -8.32 23.21 23.34
N PHE A 6 -7.76 23.85 24.38
CA PHE A 6 -7.71 23.27 25.73
C PHE A 6 -9.02 23.44 26.52
N ARG A 7 -9.92 24.32 26.08
CA ARG A 7 -11.21 24.59 26.76
C ARG A 7 -12.34 23.64 26.36
N THR A 8 -12.10 22.74 25.41
CA THR A 8 -13.08 21.74 24.91
C THR A 8 -12.75 20.32 25.40
N PHE A 9 -12.15 20.18 26.58
CA PHE A 9 -11.92 18.88 27.23
C PHE A 9 -13.17 18.35 27.97
N PHE A 10 -14.28 19.07 27.94
CA PHE A 10 -15.58 18.54 28.34
C PHE A 10 -16.14 17.70 27.19
N PHE A 11 -16.36 16.42 27.46
CA PHE A 11 -17.13 15.46 26.67
C PHE A 11 -18.32 16.15 25.96
N ASN A 12 -18.13 16.55 24.71
CA ASN A 12 -19.27 16.75 23.82
C ASN A 12 -19.81 15.35 23.54
N LEU A 13 -21.08 15.12 23.88
CA LEU A 13 -21.79 13.90 23.52
C LEU A 13 -21.59 13.66 22.02
N PRO A 14 -21.10 12.49 21.57
CA PRO A 14 -20.80 12.28 20.16
C PRO A 14 -22.09 12.48 19.35
N ALA A 15 -22.14 13.56 18.58
CA ALA A 15 -23.14 13.70 17.54
C ALA A 15 -22.98 12.52 16.57
N LEU A 16 -24.10 11.97 16.09
CA LEU A 16 -24.06 10.87 15.12
C LEU A 16 -23.14 11.26 13.96
N PRO A 17 -22.08 10.49 13.68
CA PRO A 17 -21.12 10.86 12.66
C PRO A 17 -21.82 10.82 11.30
N SER A 18 -21.55 11.85 10.50
CA SER A 18 -21.95 11.84 9.09
C SER A 18 -21.28 10.69 8.34
N ILE A 19 -21.91 10.20 7.28
CA ILE A 19 -21.34 9.14 6.44
C ILE A 19 -19.97 9.55 5.89
N GLN A 20 -19.78 10.83 5.55
CA GLN A 20 -18.50 11.37 5.08
C GLN A 20 -17.40 11.26 6.13
N THR A 21 -17.70 11.63 7.39
CA THR A 21 -16.72 11.50 8.49
C THR A 21 -16.36 10.05 8.79
N LEU A 22 -17.28 9.10 8.59
CA LEU A 22 -16.97 7.67 8.73
C LEU A 22 -16.04 7.19 7.60
N LEU A 23 -16.30 7.62 6.37
CA LEU A 23 -15.45 7.30 5.21
C LEU A 23 -14.04 7.86 5.36
N ASP A 24 -13.92 9.12 5.78
CA ASP A 24 -12.63 9.76 6.00
C ASP A 24 -11.86 9.06 7.14
N SER A 25 -12.53 8.72 8.24
CA SER A 25 -11.93 7.99 9.37
C SER A 25 -11.41 6.61 8.94
N TYR A 26 -12.20 5.90 8.12
CA TYR A 26 -11.79 4.60 7.57
C TYR A 26 -10.57 4.72 6.64
N ALA A 27 -10.56 5.73 5.77
CA ALA A 27 -9.44 5.98 4.86
C ALA A 27 -8.15 6.29 5.62
N ILE A 28 -8.22 7.17 6.63
CA ILE A 28 -7.07 7.54 7.46
C ILE A 28 -6.56 6.32 8.23
N PHE A 29 -7.45 5.52 8.82
CA PHE A 29 -7.07 4.30 9.52
C PHE A 29 -6.34 3.31 8.61
N LEU A 30 -6.91 3.03 7.42
CA LEU A 30 -6.29 2.16 6.44
C LEU A 30 -4.91 2.67 6.01
N PHE A 31 -4.81 3.97 5.70
CA PHE A 31 -3.55 4.57 5.30
C PHE A 31 -2.48 4.44 6.41
N SER A 32 -2.85 4.75 7.66
CA SER A 32 -1.95 4.65 8.81
C SER A 32 -1.48 3.21 9.05
N LEU A 33 -2.39 2.24 8.98
CA LEU A 33 -2.07 0.82 9.13
C LEU A 33 -1.15 0.33 8.00
N CYS A 34 -1.43 0.72 6.76
CA CYS A 34 -0.60 0.37 5.61
C CYS A 34 0.81 0.98 5.73
N ALA A 35 0.91 2.24 6.14
CA ALA A 35 2.19 2.90 6.39
C ALA A 35 2.99 2.18 7.48
N HIS A 36 2.33 1.81 8.59
CA HIS A 36 2.93 1.04 9.67
C HIS A 36 3.48 -0.30 9.19
N ILE A 37 2.65 -1.09 8.50
CA ILE A 37 3.07 -2.40 8.00
C ILE A 37 4.18 -2.29 6.95
N LYS A 38 4.17 -1.24 6.12
CA LYS A 38 5.29 -0.97 5.19
C LYS A 38 6.59 -0.77 5.95
N VAL A 39 6.60 -0.01 7.05
CA VAL A 39 7.82 0.18 7.88
C VAL A 39 8.24 -1.14 8.53
N VAL A 40 7.30 -1.88 9.13
CA VAL A 40 7.56 -3.18 9.76
C VAL A 40 8.14 -4.19 8.77
N CYS A 41 7.59 -4.32 7.56
CA CYS A 41 8.11 -5.22 6.52
C CYS A 41 9.54 -4.85 6.08
N ASN A 42 9.91 -3.57 6.12
CA ASN A 42 11.29 -3.17 5.84
C ASN A 42 12.23 -3.48 7.00
N ALA A 43 11.74 -3.43 8.23
CA ALA A 43 12.48 -3.85 9.42
C ALA A 43 12.65 -5.37 9.49
N GLU A 44 11.67 -6.14 8.98
CA GLU A 44 11.71 -7.61 8.94
C GLU A 44 12.94 -8.15 8.21
N LYS A 45 13.47 -7.42 7.22
CA LYS A 45 14.71 -7.76 6.52
C LYS A 45 15.92 -7.90 7.46
N ARG A 46 15.84 -7.36 8.69
CA ARG A 46 16.92 -7.37 9.68
C ARG A 46 16.57 -8.17 10.94
N GLN A 47 15.29 -8.35 11.27
CA GLN A 47 14.82 -9.01 12.49
C GLN A 47 13.51 -9.77 12.22
N LYS A 48 13.30 -10.93 12.87
CA LYS A 48 12.02 -11.65 12.75
C LYS A 48 10.95 -10.90 13.54
N ILE A 49 9.97 -10.32 12.84
CA ILE A 49 8.86 -9.57 13.45
C ILE A 49 7.53 -10.27 13.14
N ILE A 50 6.68 -10.43 14.15
CA ILE A 50 5.36 -11.05 14.00
C ILE A 50 4.36 -9.96 13.57
N LYS A 51 4.07 -9.91 12.26
CA LYS A 51 3.18 -8.88 11.67
C LYS A 51 1.81 -8.77 12.33
N LYS A 52 1.21 -9.91 12.70
CA LYS A 52 -0.11 -9.93 13.37
C LYS A 52 -0.10 -9.21 14.72
N GLN A 53 0.97 -9.39 15.49
CA GLN A 53 1.13 -8.75 16.79
C GLN A 53 1.32 -7.24 16.64
N GLU A 54 2.13 -6.82 15.67
CA GLU A 54 2.35 -5.39 15.37
C GLU A 54 1.05 -4.69 14.94
N SER A 55 0.28 -5.27 14.02
CA SER A 55 -1.03 -4.70 13.62
C SER A 55 -1.99 -4.59 14.80
N PHE A 56 -2.02 -5.60 15.67
CA PHE A 56 -2.90 -5.59 16.84
C PHE A 56 -2.49 -4.52 17.85
N CYS A 57 -1.19 -4.40 18.12
CA CYS A 57 -0.64 -3.36 19.00
C CYS A 57 -0.97 -1.95 18.46
N PHE A 58 -0.79 -1.74 17.16
CA PHE A 58 -1.13 -0.48 16.49
C PHE A 58 -2.60 -0.07 16.69
N CYS A 59 -3.53 -1.02 16.53
CA CYS A 59 -4.95 -0.77 16.77
C CYS A 59 -5.24 -0.44 18.25
N LEU A 60 -4.61 -1.13 19.19
CA LEU A 60 -4.76 -0.86 20.62
C LEU A 60 -4.28 0.54 20.99
N ILE A 61 -3.11 0.95 20.48
CA ILE A 61 -2.56 2.29 20.72
C ILE A 61 -3.52 3.35 20.17
N SER A 62 -4.04 3.15 18.96
CA SER A 62 -4.99 4.07 18.33
C SER A 62 -6.31 4.19 19.12
N LEU A 63 -6.78 3.09 19.71
CA LEU A 63 -7.98 3.08 20.55
C LEU A 63 -7.76 3.83 21.87
N ILE A 64 -6.61 3.59 22.52
CA ILE A 64 -6.24 4.26 23.77
C ILE A 64 -5.98 5.75 23.54
N SER A 65 -5.46 6.15 22.38
CA SER A 65 -5.17 7.55 22.05
C SER A 65 -6.41 8.35 21.66
N SER A 66 -7.44 7.70 21.12
CA SER A 66 -8.68 8.34 20.66
C SER A 66 -9.36 9.28 21.67
N PRO A 67 -9.55 8.93 22.98
CA PRO A 67 -10.20 9.84 23.94
C PRO A 67 -9.39 11.11 24.24
N PHE A 68 -8.10 11.13 23.90
CA PHE A 68 -7.23 12.29 24.12
C PHE A 68 -7.21 13.26 22.92
N GLY A 69 -8.01 12.99 21.87
CA GLY A 69 -8.02 13.80 20.65
C GLY A 69 -6.71 13.70 19.85
N LEU A 70 -5.93 12.64 20.06
CA LEU A 70 -4.70 12.41 19.32
C LEU A 70 -5.03 11.98 17.88
N LEU A 71 -4.27 12.52 16.93
CA LEU A 71 -4.22 12.03 15.57
C LEU A 71 -3.73 10.57 15.56
N PRO A 72 -4.14 9.77 14.56
CA PRO A 72 -3.73 8.38 14.49
C PRO A 72 -2.21 8.28 14.45
N PRO A 73 -1.62 7.33 15.20
CA PRO A 73 -0.18 7.17 15.26
C PRO A 73 0.36 6.79 13.87
N PHE A 74 1.44 7.45 13.46
CA PHE A 74 2.17 7.11 12.25
C PHE A 74 3.57 6.65 12.62
N SER A 75 4.03 5.53 12.05
CA SER A 75 5.45 5.18 12.11
C SER A 75 6.19 5.96 11.03
N SER A 76 7.07 6.87 11.43
CA SER A 76 7.94 7.55 10.48
C SER A 76 9.03 6.60 9.98
N ARG A 77 9.36 6.71 8.70
CA ARG A 77 10.57 6.12 8.13
C ARG A 77 11.70 7.14 8.25
N ASP A 78 12.08 7.50 9.47
CA ASP A 78 13.15 8.46 9.63
C ASP A 78 14.49 7.81 9.29
N SER A 79 15.13 8.36 8.25
CA SER A 79 16.47 7.98 7.79
C SER A 79 17.57 8.56 8.67
N SER A 80 17.21 9.38 9.66
CA SER A 80 18.13 10.07 10.55
C SER A 80 19.03 9.07 11.28
N GLN A 81 20.32 9.40 11.36
CA GLN A 81 21.33 8.57 12.03
C GLN A 81 20.92 8.27 13.47
N VAL A 82 20.33 9.26 14.16
CA VAL A 82 19.80 9.11 15.53
C VAL A 82 18.69 8.06 15.60
N SER A 83 17.76 8.00 14.65
CA SER A 83 16.70 6.98 14.63
C SER A 83 17.23 5.58 14.30
N LYS A 84 18.30 5.50 13.49
CA LYS A 84 19.00 4.24 13.19
C LYS A 84 19.79 3.73 14.40
N GLU A 85 20.44 4.62 15.14
CA GLU A 85 21.20 4.31 16.37
C GLU A 85 20.24 3.94 17.53
N ALA A 86 19.16 4.70 17.71
CA ALA A 86 18.16 4.49 18.76
C ALA A 86 17.38 3.18 18.61
N ARG A 87 17.31 2.62 17.40
CA ARG A 87 16.69 1.30 17.12
C ARG A 87 17.42 0.15 17.84
N ASN A 88 18.69 0.32 18.20
CA ASN A 88 19.45 -0.69 18.97
C ASN A 88 19.02 -0.78 20.45
N PHE A 89 18.36 0.25 21.00
CA PHE A 89 17.87 0.29 22.40
C PHE A 89 16.33 0.33 22.50
N SER A 90 15.66 0.07 21.36
CA SER A 90 14.26 0.22 20.95
C SER A 90 13.22 0.72 21.96
N LEU A 91 13.02 0.06 23.10
CA LEU A 91 11.95 0.44 24.04
C LEU A 91 12.39 1.51 25.04
N LEU A 92 13.64 1.45 25.52
CA LEU A 92 14.15 2.41 26.49
C LEU A 92 14.38 3.78 25.83
N SER A 93 14.85 3.79 24.58
CA SER A 93 15.04 5.02 23.80
C SER A 93 13.72 5.73 23.53
N ASN A 94 12.67 4.98 23.16
CA ASN A 94 11.33 5.54 22.96
C ASN A 94 10.72 6.09 24.26
N LEU A 95 10.92 5.39 25.39
CA LEU A 95 10.48 5.89 26.70
C LEU A 95 11.22 7.15 27.11
N LEU A 96 12.55 7.17 27.02
CA LEU A 96 13.36 8.37 27.32
C LEU A 96 12.98 9.55 26.42
N SER A 97 12.78 9.30 25.12
CA SER A 97 12.34 10.32 24.17
C SER A 97 10.97 10.89 24.57
N THR A 98 10.03 10.04 24.99
CA THR A 98 8.70 10.49 25.44
C THR A 98 8.79 11.30 26.73
N ILE A 99 9.60 10.85 27.69
CA ILE A 99 9.84 11.54 28.97
C ILE A 99 10.49 12.90 28.75
N TRP A 100 11.36 13.05 27.75
CA TRP A 100 11.99 14.34 27.43
C TRP A 100 11.08 15.27 26.62
N MET A 101 10.31 14.70 25.69
CA MET A 101 9.39 15.47 24.84
C MET A 101 8.24 16.09 25.62
N ALA A 102 7.66 15.39 26.60
CA ALA A 102 6.49 15.88 27.33
C ALA A 102 6.75 17.21 28.10
N PRO A 103 7.82 17.34 28.91
CA PRO A 103 8.21 18.60 29.52
C PRO A 103 8.58 19.67 28.49
N LEU A 104 9.29 19.30 27.41
CA LEU A 104 9.71 20.25 26.39
C LEU A 104 8.53 20.85 25.63
N LEU A 105 7.48 20.07 25.34
CA LEU A 105 6.22 20.60 24.80
C LEU A 105 5.52 21.50 25.82
N TYR A 106 5.39 21.06 27.07
CA TYR A 106 4.67 21.81 28.10
C TYR A 106 5.31 23.16 28.41
N PHE A 107 6.64 23.19 28.63
CA PHE A 107 7.37 24.42 28.94
C PHE A 107 7.77 25.21 27.69
N GLY A 108 8.13 24.51 26.60
CA GLY A 108 8.62 25.14 25.38
C GLY A 108 7.53 25.89 24.61
N GLN A 109 6.25 25.48 24.72
CA GLN A 109 5.14 26.13 24.01
C GLN A 109 4.99 27.61 24.38
N SER A 110 5.30 27.98 25.63
CA SER A 110 5.19 29.36 26.11
C SER A 110 6.33 30.26 25.60
N THR A 111 7.55 29.71 25.52
CA THR A 111 8.76 30.53 25.38
C THR A 111 9.48 30.32 24.05
N VAL A 112 9.61 29.07 23.58
CA VAL A 112 10.49 28.75 22.44
C VAL A 112 9.71 28.69 21.13
N PHE A 113 8.55 28.03 21.12
CA PHE A 113 7.79 27.85 19.87
C PHE A 113 7.24 29.17 19.29
N ARG A 114 7.06 30.20 20.11
CA ARG A 114 6.61 31.52 19.65
C ARG A 114 7.70 32.31 18.92
N LEU A 115 8.97 31.99 19.17
CA LEU A 115 10.11 32.65 18.53
C LEU A 115 10.51 32.00 17.20
N ILE A 116 9.97 30.81 16.89
CA ILE A 116 10.31 30.11 15.65
C ILE A 116 9.63 30.84 14.48
N PRO A 117 10.40 31.35 13.50
CA PRO A 117 9.82 32.00 12.33
C PRO A 117 9.10 30.96 11.46
N GLU A 118 7.94 31.33 10.92
CA GLU A 118 7.14 30.46 10.04
C GLU A 118 7.95 29.98 8.82
N SER A 119 8.90 30.80 8.34
CA SER A 119 9.79 30.46 7.23
C SER A 119 10.67 29.23 7.52
N ALA A 120 11.12 29.03 8.76
CA ALA A 120 11.93 27.87 9.12
C ALA A 120 11.10 26.58 9.10
N VAL A 121 9.84 26.64 9.54
CA VAL A 121 8.91 25.50 9.50
C VAL A 121 8.60 25.12 8.05
N ILE A 122 8.34 26.11 7.19
CA ILE A 122 8.11 25.89 5.75
C ILE A 122 9.35 25.27 5.09
N ALA A 123 10.55 25.78 5.39
CA ALA A 123 11.79 25.22 4.86
C ALA A 123 11.99 23.76 5.29
N LEU A 124 11.62 23.40 6.53
CA LEU A 124 11.69 22.03 7.02
C LEU A 124 10.70 21.11 6.27
N ILE A 125 9.48 21.57 6.02
CA ILE A 125 8.49 20.84 5.22
C ILE A 125 9.00 20.62 3.79
N ILE A 126 9.55 21.66 3.14
CA ILE A 126 10.12 21.56 1.79
C ILE A 126 11.30 20.59 1.77
N ALA A 127 12.16 20.60 2.79
CA ALA A 127 13.28 19.66 2.90
C ALA A 127 12.80 18.21 2.99
N SER A 128 11.72 17.93 3.71
CA SER A 128 11.11 16.59 3.79
C SER A 128 10.49 16.12 2.46
N ILE A 129 10.11 17.03 1.57
CA ILE A 129 9.61 16.68 0.22
C ILE A 129 10.73 16.18 -0.69
N SER A 130 12.00 16.33 -0.33
CA SER A 130 13.12 15.82 -1.14
C SER A 130 13.02 14.30 -1.41
N ASP A 131 12.50 13.54 -0.45
CA ASP A 131 12.27 12.10 -0.60
C ASP A 131 11.25 11.79 -1.70
N PHE A 132 10.28 12.67 -1.97
CA PHE A 132 9.27 12.48 -3.02
C PHE A 132 9.88 12.38 -4.42
N TRP A 133 10.97 13.12 -4.68
CA TRP A 133 11.67 13.04 -5.96
C TRP A 133 12.29 11.66 -6.21
N THR A 134 12.69 10.96 -5.15
CA THR A 134 13.21 9.60 -5.27
C THR A 134 12.10 8.61 -5.62
N ASP A 135 10.91 8.77 -5.03
CA ASP A 135 9.73 7.96 -5.35
C ASP A 135 9.28 8.16 -6.81
N LEU A 136 9.34 9.38 -7.36
CA LEU A 136 9.07 9.65 -8.78
C LEU A 136 10.05 8.94 -9.73
N ARG A 137 11.33 8.83 -9.35
CA ARG A 137 12.30 8.06 -10.14
C ARG A 137 11.97 6.58 -10.14
N HIS A 138 11.55 6.03 -8.99
CA HIS A 138 11.10 4.64 -8.90
C HIS A 138 9.89 4.37 -9.78
N LEU A 139 8.94 5.31 -9.85
CA LEU A 139 7.77 5.22 -10.72
C LEU A 139 8.17 5.18 -12.21
N ARG A 140 9.16 5.96 -12.62
CA ARG A 140 9.71 5.90 -14.01
C ARG A 140 10.33 4.53 -14.32
N VAL A 141 11.08 3.96 -13.38
CA VAL A 141 11.66 2.62 -13.56
C VAL A 141 10.56 1.56 -13.64
N LEU A 142 9.50 1.70 -12.84
CA LEU A 142 8.36 0.79 -12.83
C LEU A 142 7.66 0.74 -14.20
N PHE A 143 7.54 1.87 -14.89
CA PHE A 143 6.99 1.93 -16.26
C PHE A 143 7.70 1.03 -17.26
N SER A 144 9.02 0.88 -17.15
CA SER A 144 9.80 0.06 -18.08
C SER A 144 9.68 -1.44 -17.81
N SER A 145 9.33 -1.83 -16.57
CA SER A 145 9.35 -3.23 -16.16
C SER A 145 7.95 -3.83 -16.01
N HIS A 146 7.00 -3.08 -15.46
CA HIS A 146 5.64 -3.54 -15.17
C HIS A 146 4.63 -2.45 -15.55
N VAL A 147 4.24 -2.42 -16.83
CA VAL A 147 3.34 -1.40 -17.39
C VAL A 147 2.02 -1.34 -16.63
N CYS A 148 1.43 -2.49 -16.27
CA CYS A 148 0.16 -2.53 -15.53
C CYS A 148 0.26 -1.86 -14.16
N ASP A 149 1.29 -2.17 -13.37
CA ASP A 149 1.48 -1.59 -12.04
C ASP A 149 1.80 -0.09 -12.11
N ALA A 150 2.49 0.34 -13.17
CA ALA A 150 2.74 1.75 -13.44
C ALA A 150 1.46 2.52 -13.81
N VAL A 151 0.53 1.90 -14.55
CA VAL A 151 -0.80 2.49 -14.83
C VAL A 151 -1.60 2.66 -13.53
N ILE A 152 -1.60 1.68 -12.63
CA ILE A 152 -2.27 1.80 -11.33
C ILE A 152 -1.65 2.95 -10.52
N SER A 153 -0.32 3.02 -10.46
CA SER A 153 0.39 4.08 -9.72
C SER A 153 0.12 5.48 -10.28
N THR A 154 -0.01 5.62 -11.60
CA THR A 154 -0.32 6.92 -12.21
C THR A 154 -1.78 7.29 -12.06
N CYS A 155 -2.70 6.32 -12.15
CA CYS A 155 -4.11 6.55 -11.82
C CYS A 155 -4.27 7.04 -10.38
N ALA A 156 -3.54 6.44 -9.42
CA ALA A 156 -3.51 6.87 -8.03
C ALA A 156 -3.02 8.33 -7.86
N LEU A 157 -1.94 8.70 -8.57
CA LEU A 157 -1.37 10.05 -8.52
C LEU A 157 -2.35 11.07 -9.13
N LEU A 158 -2.96 10.74 -10.28
CA LEU A 158 -3.97 11.59 -10.91
C LEU A 158 -5.19 11.77 -10.00
N ALA A 159 -5.67 10.69 -9.36
CA ALA A 159 -6.76 10.77 -8.39
C ALA A 159 -6.44 11.71 -7.23
N ALA A 160 -5.21 11.66 -6.69
CA ALA A 160 -4.77 12.54 -5.62
C ALA A 160 -4.66 14.02 -6.02
N VAL A 161 -4.40 14.32 -7.30
CA VAL A 161 -4.29 15.69 -7.82
C VAL A 161 -5.66 16.29 -8.18
N PHE A 162 -6.55 15.49 -8.78
CA PHE A 162 -7.83 16.00 -9.27
C PHE A 162 -8.93 16.04 -8.21
N ILE A 163 -8.87 15.18 -7.20
CA ILE A 163 -9.91 15.08 -6.17
C ILE A 163 -9.51 15.97 -4.97
N PRO A 164 -10.34 16.95 -4.57
CA PRO A 164 -9.99 17.87 -3.49
C PRO A 164 -9.93 17.20 -2.10
N ASN A 165 -10.67 16.09 -1.91
CA ASN A 165 -10.59 15.28 -0.69
C ASN A 165 -9.61 14.11 -0.90
N LEU A 166 -8.46 14.19 -0.23
CA LEU A 166 -7.41 13.17 -0.29
C LEU A 166 -7.87 11.79 0.20
N CYS A 167 -8.76 11.73 1.20
CA CYS A 167 -9.30 10.47 1.72
C CYS A 167 -10.16 9.76 0.68
N ALA A 168 -11.02 10.51 -0.03
CA ALA A 168 -11.81 9.99 -1.12
C ALA A 168 -10.91 9.53 -2.29
N ALA A 169 -9.89 10.31 -2.63
CA ALA A 169 -8.91 9.95 -3.66
C ALA A 169 -8.20 8.62 -3.35
N PHE A 170 -7.80 8.42 -2.10
CA PHE A 170 -7.18 7.19 -1.64
C PHE A 170 -8.11 5.98 -1.78
N LEU A 171 -9.39 6.11 -1.39
CA LEU A 171 -10.36 5.02 -1.55
C LEU A 171 -10.61 4.68 -3.02
N VAL A 172 -10.70 5.69 -3.89
CA VAL A 172 -10.83 5.49 -5.35
C VAL A 172 -9.59 4.78 -5.91
N SER A 173 -8.39 5.14 -5.46
CA SER A 173 -7.16 4.47 -5.84
C SER A 173 -7.13 3.00 -5.42
N ILE A 174 -7.63 2.66 -4.23
CA ILE A 174 -7.74 1.27 -3.77
C ILE A 174 -8.73 0.51 -4.66
N ALA A 175 -9.90 1.09 -4.94
CA ALA A 175 -10.90 0.47 -5.80
C ALA A 175 -10.35 0.21 -7.22
N CYS A 176 -9.60 1.17 -7.78
CA CYS A 176 -8.94 1.00 -9.08
C CYS A 176 -7.88 -0.12 -9.06
N ALA A 177 -7.06 -0.19 -8.00
CA ALA A 177 -6.08 -1.26 -7.86
C ALA A 177 -6.74 -2.65 -7.77
N LEU A 178 -7.82 -2.78 -6.99
CA LEU A 178 -8.59 -4.03 -6.89
C LEU A 178 -9.24 -4.41 -8.23
N LEU A 179 -9.81 -3.43 -8.94
CA LEU A 179 -10.39 -3.67 -10.26
C LEU A 179 -9.33 -4.13 -11.26
N SER A 180 -8.15 -3.52 -11.26
CA SER A 180 -7.05 -3.93 -12.14
C SER A 180 -6.58 -5.36 -11.86
N ILE A 181 -6.51 -5.77 -10.59
CA ILE A 181 -6.15 -7.15 -10.21
C ILE A 181 -7.24 -8.13 -10.67
N SER A 182 -8.51 -7.77 -10.47
CA SER A 182 -9.64 -8.57 -10.95
C SER A 182 -9.53 -8.75 -12.45
N LEU A 183 -9.44 -7.65 -13.21
CA LEU A 183 -9.31 -7.64 -14.68
C LEU A 183 -8.15 -8.51 -15.15
N ARG A 184 -6.99 -8.44 -14.49
CA ARG A 184 -5.85 -9.31 -14.83
C ARG A 184 -6.15 -10.79 -14.60
N THR A 185 -6.91 -11.12 -13.57
CA THR A 185 -7.27 -12.51 -13.24
C THR A 185 -8.34 -13.07 -14.18
N HIS A 186 -9.16 -12.21 -14.80
CA HIS A 186 -10.19 -12.61 -15.76
C HIS A 186 -9.63 -13.13 -17.11
N TRP A 187 -8.38 -12.82 -17.47
CA TRP A 187 -7.78 -13.19 -18.75
C TRP A 187 -6.77 -14.33 -18.57
N PRO A 188 -7.20 -15.61 -18.59
CA PRO A 188 -6.27 -16.72 -18.50
C PRO A 188 -5.44 -16.78 -19.77
N GLN A 189 -4.14 -16.93 -19.61
CA GLN A 189 -3.30 -17.40 -20.72
C GLN A 189 -3.50 -18.91 -20.82
N CYS A 190 -4.23 -19.31 -21.87
CA CYS A 190 -4.37 -20.70 -22.28
C CYS A 190 -3.34 -20.94 -23.38
N GLU A 191 -2.34 -21.74 -23.10
CA GLU A 191 -1.25 -22.03 -24.05
C GLU A 191 -1.36 -23.47 -24.51
N VAL A 192 -1.29 -23.68 -25.82
CA VAL A 192 -1.23 -25.01 -26.41
C VAL A 192 0.23 -25.47 -26.37
N LEU A 193 0.44 -26.69 -25.87
CA LEU A 193 1.74 -27.31 -25.78
C LEU A 193 1.95 -28.25 -26.98
N VAL A 194 3.11 -28.12 -27.61
CA VAL A 194 3.59 -29.01 -28.68
C VAL A 194 4.79 -29.80 -28.16
N ARG A 195 4.95 -31.03 -28.64
CA ARG A 195 6.12 -31.84 -28.32
C ARG A 195 7.31 -31.30 -29.11
N VAL A 196 8.32 -30.77 -28.42
CA VAL A 196 9.53 -30.22 -29.05
C VAL A 196 10.67 -31.25 -29.04
N ALA A 197 10.68 -32.15 -28.05
CA ALA A 197 11.61 -33.28 -27.95
C ALA A 197 10.92 -34.45 -27.24
N ASP A 198 11.55 -35.64 -27.23
CA ASP A 198 10.94 -36.85 -26.68
C ASP A 198 10.43 -36.71 -25.24
N ASN A 199 11.05 -35.84 -24.42
CA ASN A 199 10.72 -35.59 -23.02
C ASN A 199 10.33 -34.11 -22.72
N TYR A 200 10.13 -33.26 -23.72
CA TYR A 200 9.86 -31.83 -23.49
C TYR A 200 8.67 -31.32 -24.31
N PHE A 201 7.71 -30.73 -23.60
CA PHE A 201 6.56 -30.03 -24.16
C PHE A 201 6.79 -28.52 -24.04
N GLY A 202 6.86 -27.86 -25.19
CA GLY A 202 7.04 -26.41 -25.29
C GLY A 202 5.78 -25.72 -25.82
N GLU A 203 5.69 -24.41 -25.64
CA GLU A 203 4.59 -23.60 -26.16
C GLU A 203 4.64 -23.53 -27.69
N GLU A 204 3.48 -23.75 -28.35
CA GLU A 204 3.32 -23.67 -29.82
C GLU A 204 3.80 -22.32 -30.39
N ASN A 205 3.55 -21.23 -29.65
CA ASN A 205 3.93 -19.87 -30.08
C ASN A 205 5.43 -19.57 -29.99
N ARG A 206 6.21 -20.40 -29.28
CA ARG A 206 7.61 -20.09 -28.95
C ARG A 206 8.60 -21.07 -29.58
N TYR A 207 8.14 -22.26 -29.91
CA TYR A 207 8.94 -23.31 -30.53
C TYR A 207 8.18 -23.91 -31.71
N GLU A 208 8.80 -23.94 -32.89
CA GLU A 208 8.31 -24.72 -34.02
C GLU A 208 8.54 -26.20 -33.71
N GLY A 209 7.53 -26.86 -33.13
CA GLY A 209 7.55 -28.29 -32.83
C GLY A 209 6.87 -29.12 -33.93
N GLU A 210 7.31 -30.36 -34.12
CA GLU A 210 6.63 -31.34 -34.96
C GLU A 210 5.35 -31.81 -34.27
N CYS A 211 4.18 -31.24 -34.62
CA CYS A 211 2.88 -31.94 -34.69
C CYS A 211 1.72 -30.95 -34.88
N PRO A 212 1.50 -30.40 -36.09
CA PRO A 212 0.21 -29.78 -36.41
C PRO A 212 -0.94 -30.82 -36.47
N ASP A 213 -0.66 -32.11 -36.73
CA ASP A 213 -1.66 -33.13 -37.09
C ASP A 213 -1.80 -34.30 -36.09
N SER A 214 -1.35 -34.15 -34.83
CA SER A 214 -1.51 -35.22 -33.84
C SER A 214 -2.94 -35.26 -33.25
N PRO A 215 -3.51 -36.45 -32.97
CA PRO A 215 -4.85 -36.58 -32.39
C PRO A 215 -4.94 -36.13 -30.92
N LEU A 216 -3.86 -35.58 -30.35
CA LEU A 216 -3.74 -35.21 -28.94
C LEU A 216 -3.20 -33.78 -28.81
N ARG A 217 -4.06 -32.84 -28.40
CA ARG A 217 -3.65 -31.50 -27.99
C ARG A 217 -3.61 -31.39 -26.47
N ILE A 218 -2.47 -30.91 -25.95
CA ILE A 218 -2.29 -30.65 -24.51
C ILE A 218 -2.42 -29.14 -24.30
N LEU A 219 -3.37 -28.74 -23.45
CA LEU A 219 -3.55 -27.34 -23.07
C LEU A 219 -2.98 -27.10 -21.67
N ARG A 220 -2.08 -26.13 -21.54
CA ARG A 220 -1.59 -25.64 -20.25
C ARG A 220 -2.42 -24.44 -19.81
N LEU A 221 -2.95 -24.53 -18.60
CA LEU A 221 -3.62 -23.42 -17.93
C LEU A 221 -2.63 -22.77 -16.96
N SER A 222 -2.19 -21.56 -17.28
CA SER A 222 -1.26 -20.80 -16.43
C SER A 222 -1.97 -19.99 -15.32
N SER A 223 -3.30 -19.93 -15.35
CA SER A 223 -4.13 -19.19 -14.39
C SER A 223 -4.90 -20.12 -13.45
N PRO A 224 -5.13 -19.73 -12.18
CA PRO A 224 -6.06 -20.46 -11.31
C PRO A 224 -7.47 -20.46 -11.91
N LEU A 225 -8.18 -21.59 -11.75
CA LEU A 225 -9.54 -21.75 -12.21
C LEU A 225 -10.50 -21.14 -11.18
N ILE A 226 -11.07 -19.99 -11.53
CA ILE A 226 -12.10 -19.30 -10.74
C ILE A 226 -13.42 -19.30 -11.52
N PHE A 227 -14.55 -19.25 -10.81
CA PHE A 227 -15.91 -19.31 -11.40
C PHE A 227 -16.07 -18.36 -12.61
N ILE A 228 -15.52 -17.17 -12.46
CA ILE A 228 -15.57 -16.09 -13.44
C ILE A 228 -14.87 -16.43 -14.77
N ASN A 229 -13.89 -17.32 -14.73
CA ASN A 229 -13.02 -17.66 -15.86
C ASN A 229 -13.38 -19.02 -16.50
N CYS A 230 -14.28 -19.77 -15.86
CA CYS A 230 -14.68 -21.09 -16.33
C CYS A 230 -15.20 -21.08 -17.77
N GLU A 231 -15.99 -20.06 -18.16
CA GLU A 231 -16.53 -19.97 -19.52
C GLU A 231 -15.45 -19.69 -20.57
N THR A 232 -14.48 -18.82 -20.27
CA THR A 232 -13.35 -18.55 -21.18
C THR A 232 -12.50 -19.79 -21.38
N VAL A 233 -12.18 -20.51 -20.29
CA VAL A 233 -11.44 -21.77 -20.36
C VAL A 233 -12.23 -22.84 -21.11
N ARG A 234 -13.54 -22.96 -20.85
CA ARG A 234 -14.41 -23.91 -21.55
C ARG A 234 -14.46 -23.62 -23.04
N LYS A 235 -14.52 -22.35 -23.44
CA LYS A 235 -14.46 -21.94 -24.85
C LYS A 235 -13.11 -22.31 -25.47
N ALA A 236 -11.99 -22.03 -24.80
CA ALA A 236 -10.66 -22.40 -25.28
C ALA A 236 -10.50 -23.91 -25.46
N ILE A 237 -10.96 -24.73 -24.49
CA ILE A 237 -10.95 -26.20 -24.61
C ILE A 237 -11.81 -26.65 -25.80
N ARG A 238 -12.99 -26.05 -26.01
CA ARG A 238 -13.88 -26.39 -27.11
C ARG A 238 -13.27 -26.06 -28.47
N GLU A 239 -12.60 -24.92 -28.60
CA GLU A 239 -11.89 -24.53 -29.83
C GLU A 239 -10.78 -25.53 -30.18
N GLN A 240 -9.99 -25.95 -29.19
CA GLN A 240 -8.94 -26.96 -29.40
C GLN A 240 -9.52 -28.34 -29.72
N ALA A 241 -10.64 -28.73 -29.09
CA ALA A 241 -11.31 -30.00 -29.38
C ALA A 241 -11.88 -30.06 -30.80
N VAL A 242 -12.33 -28.93 -31.36
CA VAL A 242 -12.77 -28.84 -32.75
C VAL A 242 -11.59 -28.94 -33.71
N ALA A 243 -10.45 -28.32 -33.37
CA ALA A 243 -9.24 -28.38 -34.19
C ALA A 243 -8.69 -29.82 -34.34
N VAL A 244 -8.79 -30.66 -33.30
CA VAL A 244 -8.35 -32.07 -33.32
C VAL A 244 -9.28 -32.97 -34.15
N LYS A 245 -10.54 -32.56 -34.37
CA LYS A 245 -11.54 -33.38 -35.07
C LYS A 245 -11.50 -33.21 -36.60
N LYS A 246 -10.73 -32.26 -37.11
CA LYS A 246 -10.47 -32.06 -38.55
C LYS A 246 -9.31 -32.92 -38.99
#